data_AF-A0A7C6TSZ3-F1
#
_entry.id   AF-A0A7C6TSZ3-F1
#
_cell.length_a   1.000
_cell.length_b   1.000
_cell.length_c   1.000
_cell.angle_alpha   90.00
_cell.angle_beta   90.00
_cell.angle_gamma   90.00
#
_symmetry.space_group_name_H-M   'P 1'
#
loop_
_entity.id
_entity.type
_entity.pdbx_description
1 polymer ?
#
loop_
_entity_poly.entity_id
_entity_poly.type
_entity_poly.pdbx_seq_one_letter_code
_entity_poly.pdbx_strand_id
1 'polypeptide(L)'
;MIEAIGDPLIHLLRNSVDHGIELPDDRRRVGKPPRGRVHLAAQQREGHIHITVSDDGRGIDPVRLRQSAVAKGFISDEAAASMSDEEAVELIFLSGASTAREVTDISGRGVGMDIVRANIERLNGAIEVHSDVGRGTTFELTLPLTMAIVPSMLISLSGGVYAVPLSSVVDVQRLYPEEIRTIEGKEATVLHGQVLPLLRLHHVLCLDDRGRARRRSEQLVVVRAGRMQAGLIVDHLIGNQEVVIKPLGPLVSGVPGLAGGSILGNGRIALVLDVPEMLRIAMRQRDHIA
;
A
#
# COMPACT_ATOMS: atom_id res chain seq x y z
N MET A 1 8.09 -8.74 7.15
CA MET A 1 7.81 -9.34 5.83
C MET A 1 6.96 -10.61 5.98
N ILE A 2 7.41 -11.63 6.72
CA ILE A 2 6.62 -12.86 6.98
C ILE A 2 5.30 -12.56 7.71
N GLU A 3 5.29 -11.67 8.70
CA GLU A 3 4.03 -11.30 9.38
C GLU A 3 3.06 -10.49 8.49
N ALA A 4 3.59 -9.70 7.54
CA ALA A 4 2.78 -8.83 6.69
C ALA A 4 2.11 -9.58 5.52
N ILE A 5 2.62 -10.76 5.16
CA ILE A 5 2.03 -11.61 4.11
C ILE A 5 1.05 -12.66 4.68
N GLY A 6 1.08 -12.89 5.99
CA GLY A 6 0.21 -13.89 6.64
C GLY A 6 -1.27 -13.62 6.36
N ASP A 7 -1.73 -12.40 6.59
CA ASP A 7 -3.14 -12.02 6.40
C ASP A 7 -3.61 -12.20 4.93
N PRO A 8 -2.89 -11.70 3.90
CA PRO A 8 -3.17 -12.01 2.50
C PRO A 8 -3.31 -13.50 2.19
N LEU A 9 -2.35 -14.32 2.65
CA LEU A 9 -2.35 -15.76 2.35
C LEU A 9 -3.51 -16.50 3.04
N ILE A 10 -3.78 -16.17 4.31
CA ILE A 10 -4.92 -16.73 5.03
C ILE A 10 -6.22 -16.38 4.31
N HIS A 11 -6.35 -15.15 3.82
CA HIS A 11 -7.53 -14.74 3.07
C HIS A 11 -7.71 -15.52 1.77
N LEU A 12 -6.65 -15.69 0.97
CA LEU A 12 -6.68 -16.49 -0.25
C LEU A 12 -7.06 -17.95 0.04
N LEU A 13 -6.44 -18.55 1.05
CA LEU A 13 -6.76 -19.93 1.47
C LEU A 13 -8.22 -20.06 1.92
N ARG A 14 -8.72 -19.09 2.68
CA ARG A 14 -10.13 -19.06 3.11
C ARG A 14 -11.06 -18.97 1.90
N ASN A 15 -10.80 -18.09 0.95
CA ASN A 15 -11.61 -17.96 -0.26
C ASN A 15 -11.63 -19.26 -1.07
N SER A 16 -10.49 -19.93 -1.21
CA SER A 16 -10.44 -21.25 -1.85
C SER A 16 -11.31 -22.27 -1.12
N VAL A 17 -11.35 -22.28 0.22
CA VAL A 17 -12.17 -23.22 1.00
C VAL A 17 -13.66 -22.86 1.00
N ASP A 18 -14.01 -21.61 1.27
CA ASP A 18 -15.38 -21.15 1.49
C ASP A 18 -16.15 -20.96 0.17
N HIS A 19 -15.46 -20.57 -0.89
CA HIS A 19 -16.07 -20.20 -2.17
C HIS A 19 -15.54 -21.04 -3.34
N GLY A 20 -14.26 -21.38 -3.35
CA GLY A 20 -13.64 -22.18 -4.41
C GLY A 20 -14.15 -23.62 -4.43
N ILE A 21 -13.87 -24.38 -3.37
CA ILE A 21 -14.19 -25.81 -3.27
C ILE A 21 -15.71 -26.02 -3.15
N GLU A 22 -16.23 -26.91 -3.98
CA GLU A 22 -17.65 -27.31 -3.97
C GLU A 22 -17.91 -28.40 -2.94
N LEU A 23 -19.17 -28.55 -2.52
CA LEU A 23 -19.57 -29.63 -1.63
C LEU A 23 -19.35 -31.01 -2.30
N PRO A 24 -19.11 -32.09 -1.54
CA PRO A 24 -18.76 -33.41 -2.09
C PRO A 24 -19.76 -33.94 -3.13
N ASP A 25 -21.05 -33.70 -2.93
CA ASP A 25 -22.09 -34.17 -3.85
C ASP A 25 -22.11 -33.36 -5.15
N ASP A 26 -21.88 -32.04 -5.09
CA ASP A 26 -21.75 -31.21 -6.30
C ASP A 26 -20.50 -31.58 -7.09
N ARG A 27 -19.37 -31.86 -6.41
CA ARG A 27 -18.14 -32.33 -7.06
C ARG A 27 -18.36 -33.64 -7.81
N ARG A 28 -19.08 -34.59 -7.22
CA ARG A 28 -19.43 -35.87 -7.89
C ARG A 28 -20.28 -35.65 -9.14
N ARG A 29 -21.23 -34.71 -9.11
CA ARG A 29 -22.09 -34.39 -10.27
C ARG A 29 -21.30 -33.89 -11.47
N VAL A 30 -20.21 -33.16 -11.23
CA VAL A 30 -19.32 -32.64 -12.28
C VAL A 30 -18.10 -33.53 -12.54
N GLY A 31 -18.08 -34.76 -12.00
CA GLY A 31 -17.03 -35.76 -12.25
C GLY A 31 -15.72 -35.53 -11.51
N LYS A 32 -15.70 -34.69 -10.47
CA LYS A 32 -14.50 -34.36 -9.68
C LYS A 32 -14.39 -35.26 -8.44
N PRO A 33 -13.17 -35.50 -7.91
CA PRO A 33 -12.99 -36.23 -6.66
C PRO A 33 -13.78 -35.59 -5.51
N PRO A 34 -14.40 -36.37 -4.60
CA PRO A 34 -15.15 -35.83 -3.47
C PRO A 34 -14.32 -34.98 -2.50
N ARG A 35 -13.00 -35.20 -2.46
CA ARG A 35 -12.05 -34.36 -1.71
C ARG A 35 -11.55 -33.25 -2.64
N GLY A 36 -11.79 -32.00 -2.27
CA GLY A 36 -11.14 -30.84 -2.89
C GLY A 36 -9.67 -30.73 -2.47
N ARG A 37 -8.88 -30.08 -3.31
CA ARG A 37 -7.45 -29.84 -3.07
C ARG A 37 -7.17 -28.35 -3.15
N VAL A 38 -6.56 -27.82 -2.09
CA VAL A 38 -5.94 -26.50 -2.06
C VAL A 38 -4.43 -26.72 -1.91
N HIS A 39 -3.64 -26.02 -2.71
CA HIS A 39 -2.20 -26.14 -2.77
C HIS A 39 -1.54 -24.78 -2.62
N LEU A 40 -0.71 -24.67 -1.59
CA LEU A 40 0.18 -23.53 -1.35
C LEU A 40 1.60 -23.97 -1.69
N ALA A 41 2.25 -23.26 -2.60
CA ALA A 41 3.65 -23.44 -2.95
C ALA A 41 4.39 -22.11 -2.83
N ALA A 42 5.67 -22.17 -2.48
CA ALA A 42 6.55 -21.01 -2.50
C ALA A 42 7.88 -21.42 -3.14
N GLN A 43 8.38 -20.61 -4.06
CA GLN A 43 9.64 -20.83 -4.73
C GLN A 43 10.39 -19.52 -4.89
N GLN A 44 11.69 -19.55 -4.66
CA GLN A 44 12.57 -18.43 -4.93
C GLN A 44 13.12 -18.53 -6.36
N ARG A 45 12.94 -17.48 -7.17
CA ARG A 45 13.50 -17.35 -8.53
C ARG A 45 13.88 -15.89 -8.78
N GLU A 46 15.01 -15.65 -9.42
CA GLU A 46 15.41 -14.31 -9.92
C GLU A 46 15.32 -13.16 -8.88
N GLY A 47 15.75 -13.41 -7.64
CA GLY A 47 15.68 -12.39 -6.58
C GLY A 47 14.26 -12.06 -6.10
N HIS A 48 13.28 -12.89 -6.46
CA HIS A 48 11.90 -12.82 -6.00
C HIS A 48 11.48 -14.14 -5.32
N ILE A 49 10.47 -14.05 -4.47
CA ILE A 49 9.71 -15.16 -3.92
C ILE A 49 8.39 -15.20 -4.69
N HIS A 50 8.19 -16.28 -5.44
CA HIS A 50 6.93 -16.62 -6.09
C HIS A 50 6.12 -17.51 -5.15
N ILE A 51 4.90 -17.10 -4.83
CA ILE A 51 3.99 -17.87 -3.98
C ILE A 51 2.74 -18.16 -4.78
N THR A 52 2.38 -19.43 -4.88
CA THR A 52 1.22 -19.90 -5.62
C THR A 52 0.18 -20.43 -4.64
N VAL A 53 -1.04 -19.91 -4.70
CA VAL A 53 -2.21 -20.48 -4.02
C VAL A 53 -3.15 -20.99 -5.10
N SER A 54 -3.35 -22.30 -5.16
CA SER A 54 -4.22 -22.91 -6.17
C SER A 54 -5.26 -23.83 -5.54
N ASP A 55 -6.44 -23.89 -6.13
CA ASP A 55 -7.49 -24.84 -5.79
C ASP A 55 -8.03 -25.54 -7.03
N ASP A 56 -8.58 -26.74 -6.83
CA ASP A 56 -9.30 -27.48 -7.87
C ASP A 56 -10.81 -27.27 -7.77
N GLY A 57 -11.25 -26.09 -7.35
CA GLY A 57 -12.64 -25.73 -7.10
C GLY A 57 -13.42 -25.39 -8.37
N ARG A 58 -14.54 -24.67 -8.20
CA ARG A 58 -15.45 -24.33 -9.30
C ARG A 58 -14.90 -23.29 -10.28
N GLY A 59 -13.78 -22.65 -9.96
CA GLY A 59 -13.25 -21.51 -10.70
C GLY A 59 -14.09 -20.24 -10.52
N ILE A 60 -13.65 -19.16 -11.14
CA ILE A 60 -14.29 -17.86 -11.13
C ILE A 60 -15.13 -17.75 -12.41
N ASP A 61 -16.39 -17.36 -12.26
CA ASP A 61 -17.31 -17.16 -13.39
C ASP A 61 -17.16 -15.72 -13.94
N PRO A 62 -16.53 -15.54 -15.12
CA PRO A 62 -16.29 -14.22 -15.70
C PRO A 62 -17.59 -13.52 -16.11
N VAL A 63 -18.65 -14.26 -16.42
CA VAL A 63 -19.96 -13.69 -16.77
C VAL A 63 -20.59 -13.08 -15.52
N ARG A 64 -20.56 -13.78 -14.40
CA ARG A 64 -21.07 -13.25 -13.11
C ARG A 64 -20.28 -12.05 -12.63
N LEU A 65 -18.95 -12.04 -12.81
CA LEU A 65 -18.12 -10.88 -12.45
C LEU A 65 -18.47 -9.65 -13.29
N ARG A 66 -18.59 -9.80 -14.61
CA ARG A 66 -19.03 -8.71 -15.50
C ARG A 66 -20.39 -8.16 -15.10
N GLN A 67 -21.37 -9.03 -14.89
CA GLN A 67 -22.72 -8.63 -14.46
C GLN A 67 -22.71 -7.90 -13.11
N SER A 68 -21.94 -8.41 -12.14
CA SER A 68 -21.74 -7.77 -10.82
C SER A 68 -21.10 -6.40 -10.96
N ALA A 69 -20.08 -6.26 -11.82
CA ALA A 69 -19.36 -5.02 -12.04
C ALA A 69 -20.23 -3.95 -12.72
N VAL A 70 -21.02 -4.32 -13.73
CA VAL A 70 -22.01 -3.43 -14.37
C VAL A 70 -23.09 -3.01 -13.38
N ALA A 71 -23.69 -3.96 -12.66
CA ALA A 71 -24.77 -3.66 -11.70
C ALA A 71 -24.32 -2.74 -10.55
N LYS A 72 -23.03 -2.77 -10.21
CA LYS A 72 -22.42 -1.89 -9.20
C LYS A 72 -21.87 -0.58 -9.80
N GLY A 73 -21.97 -0.39 -11.12
CA GLY A 73 -21.54 0.81 -11.82
C GLY A 73 -20.03 0.95 -11.99
N PHE A 74 -19.25 -0.13 -11.87
CA PHE A 74 -17.80 -0.09 -12.05
C PHE A 74 -17.39 -0.03 -13.53
N ILE A 75 -18.18 -0.62 -14.41
CA ILE A 75 -17.96 -0.65 -15.86
C ILE A 75 -19.30 -0.45 -16.59
N SER A 76 -19.27 0.01 -17.84
CA SER A 76 -20.48 0.09 -18.68
C SER A 76 -20.83 -1.27 -19.30
N ASP A 77 -22.08 -1.43 -19.74
CA ASP A 77 -22.52 -2.61 -20.49
C ASP A 77 -21.69 -2.83 -21.76
N GLU A 78 -21.34 -1.77 -22.48
CA GLU A 78 -20.50 -1.86 -23.68
C GLU A 78 -19.10 -2.37 -23.34
N ALA A 79 -18.49 -1.85 -22.26
CA ALA A 79 -17.18 -2.28 -21.80
C ALA A 79 -17.20 -3.76 -21.38
N ALA A 80 -18.25 -4.19 -20.68
CA ALA A 80 -18.43 -5.59 -20.26
C ALA A 80 -18.61 -6.54 -21.46
N ALA A 81 -19.26 -6.08 -22.53
CA ALA A 81 -19.48 -6.87 -23.74
C ALA A 81 -18.20 -7.07 -24.57
N SER A 82 -17.28 -6.09 -24.55
CA SER A 82 -16.00 -6.16 -25.28
C SER A 82 -14.87 -6.84 -24.51
N MET A 83 -15.05 -7.11 -23.22
CA MET A 83 -14.02 -7.61 -22.31
C MET A 83 -13.78 -9.12 -22.48
N SER A 84 -12.51 -9.54 -22.44
CA SER A 84 -12.14 -10.96 -22.43
C SER A 84 -12.51 -11.63 -21.09
N ASP A 85 -12.55 -12.95 -21.06
CA ASP A 85 -12.77 -13.67 -19.80
C ASP A 85 -11.61 -13.46 -18.81
N GLU A 86 -10.38 -13.33 -19.28
CA GLU A 86 -9.20 -13.05 -18.44
C GLU A 86 -9.30 -11.67 -17.79
N GLU A 87 -9.63 -10.64 -18.59
CA GLU A 87 -9.87 -9.27 -18.09
C GLU A 87 -11.04 -9.23 -17.11
N ALA A 88 -12.09 -10.01 -17.37
CA ALA A 88 -13.25 -10.13 -16.48
C ALA A 88 -12.89 -10.75 -15.12
N VAL A 89 -11.95 -11.70 -15.07
CA VAL A 89 -11.50 -12.29 -13.81
C VAL A 89 -10.72 -11.28 -12.98
N GLU A 90 -9.96 -10.36 -13.59
CA GLU A 90 -9.25 -9.29 -12.85
C GLU A 90 -10.20 -8.36 -12.08
N LEU A 91 -11.46 -8.24 -12.50
CA LEU A 91 -12.48 -7.45 -11.80
C LEU A 91 -12.70 -7.93 -10.35
N ILE A 92 -12.28 -9.14 -9.99
CA ILE A 92 -12.33 -9.63 -8.60
C ILE A 92 -11.59 -8.70 -7.63
N PHE A 93 -10.56 -7.99 -8.11
CA PHE A 93 -9.77 -7.07 -7.31
C PHE A 93 -10.38 -5.67 -7.17
N LEU A 94 -11.50 -5.38 -7.84
CA LEU A 94 -12.23 -4.13 -7.62
C LEU A 94 -12.91 -4.14 -6.24
N SER A 95 -12.75 -3.06 -5.49
CA SER A 95 -13.37 -2.88 -4.18
C SER A 95 -14.87 -3.12 -4.25
N GLY A 96 -15.36 -4.09 -3.48
CA GLY A 96 -16.79 -4.42 -3.44
C GLY A 96 -17.32 -5.18 -4.66
N ALA A 97 -16.48 -5.64 -5.60
CA ALA A 97 -16.91 -6.49 -6.70
C ALA A 97 -17.20 -7.95 -6.30
N SER A 98 -16.62 -8.40 -5.17
CA SER A 98 -16.90 -9.74 -4.62
C SER A 98 -18.41 -9.99 -4.49
N THR A 99 -18.83 -11.16 -4.95
CA THR A 99 -20.23 -11.57 -5.06
C THR A 99 -20.79 -12.15 -3.76
N ALA A 100 -19.96 -12.31 -2.72
CA ALA A 100 -20.37 -12.86 -1.44
C ALA A 100 -20.95 -11.77 -0.52
N ARG A 101 -22.24 -11.90 -0.18
CA ARG A 101 -22.85 -11.26 0.98
C ARG A 101 -22.53 -12.10 2.21
N GLU A 102 -21.38 -11.90 2.84
CA GLU A 102 -21.18 -12.37 4.21
C GLU A 102 -20.10 -11.55 4.91
N VAL A 103 -20.56 -10.73 5.86
CA VAL A 103 -19.71 -10.08 6.86
C VAL A 103 -19.35 -11.20 7.85
N THR A 104 -18.18 -11.82 7.72
CA THR A 104 -17.72 -12.77 8.73
C THR A 104 -16.94 -12.04 9.83
N ASP A 105 -17.39 -12.26 11.06
CA ASP A 105 -16.79 -11.77 12.30
C ASP A 105 -15.37 -12.31 12.46
N ILE A 106 -14.37 -11.45 12.21
CA ILE A 106 -13.25 -11.11 13.10
C ILE A 106 -12.62 -9.83 12.51
N SER A 107 -12.66 -8.74 13.28
CA SER A 107 -12.03 -7.41 13.02
C SER A 107 -12.81 -6.32 12.26
N GLY A 108 -14.08 -6.50 11.90
CA GLY A 108 -14.96 -5.37 11.50
C GLY A 108 -14.50 -4.57 10.28
N ARG A 109 -13.60 -5.12 9.45
CA ARG A 109 -13.21 -4.58 8.14
C ARG A 109 -13.36 -5.72 7.16
N GLY A 110 -14.41 -5.69 6.34
CA GLY A 110 -14.60 -6.70 5.30
C GLY A 110 -13.34 -6.78 4.45
N VAL A 111 -12.66 -7.93 4.48
CA VAL A 111 -11.45 -8.15 3.69
C VAL A 111 -11.90 -8.60 2.31
N GLY A 112 -11.82 -7.70 1.34
CA GLY A 112 -11.99 -8.02 -0.06
C GLY A 112 -10.67 -8.34 -0.73
N MET A 113 -10.75 -8.82 -1.97
CA MET A 113 -9.56 -9.06 -2.78
C MET A 113 -8.79 -7.79 -3.13
N ASP A 114 -9.44 -6.62 -3.09
CA ASP A 114 -8.82 -5.30 -3.17
C ASP A 114 -7.82 -5.05 -2.03
N ILE A 115 -8.16 -5.43 -0.80
CA ILE A 115 -7.27 -5.32 0.36
C ILE A 115 -6.07 -6.27 0.23
N VAL A 116 -6.30 -7.49 -0.28
CA VAL A 116 -5.20 -8.43 -0.56
C VAL A 116 -4.22 -7.83 -1.57
N ARG A 117 -4.71 -7.31 -2.70
CA ARG A 117 -3.87 -6.66 -3.71
C ARG A 117 -3.11 -5.47 -3.14
N ALA A 118 -3.79 -4.56 -2.45
CA ALA A 118 -3.15 -3.39 -1.84
C ALA A 118 -2.05 -3.78 -0.83
N ASN A 119 -2.26 -4.85 -0.05
CA ASN A 119 -1.26 -5.35 0.88
C ASN A 119 -0.02 -5.92 0.16
N ILE A 120 -0.21 -6.63 -0.96
CA ILE A 120 0.89 -7.16 -1.77
C ILE A 120 1.65 -6.03 -2.47
N GLU A 121 0.95 -5.06 -3.05
CA GLU A 121 1.57 -3.88 -3.69
C GLU A 121 2.38 -3.04 -2.70
N ARG A 122 1.91 -2.91 -1.44
CA ARG A 122 2.65 -2.22 -0.37
C ARG A 122 3.96 -2.92 -0.01
N LEU A 123 4.09 -4.22 -0.30
CA LEU A 123 5.33 -4.97 -0.15
C LEU A 123 6.20 -4.92 -1.42
N ASN A 124 5.91 -3.99 -2.33
CA ASN A 124 6.50 -3.90 -3.67
C ASN A 124 6.34 -5.20 -4.47
N GLY A 125 5.25 -5.90 -4.21
CA GLY A 125 4.88 -7.14 -4.88
C GLY A 125 3.86 -6.96 -5.99
N ALA A 126 3.60 -8.06 -6.69
CA ALA A 126 2.51 -8.19 -7.64
C ALA A 126 1.65 -9.41 -7.30
N ILE A 127 0.37 -9.38 -7.67
CA ILE A 127 -0.55 -10.51 -7.59
C ILE A 127 -1.31 -10.66 -8.91
N GLU A 128 -1.32 -11.87 -9.43
CA GLU A 128 -2.04 -12.28 -10.64
C GLU A 128 -3.03 -13.40 -10.29
N VAL A 129 -4.06 -13.55 -11.12
CA VAL A 129 -5.09 -14.57 -10.96
C VAL A 129 -5.35 -15.24 -12.30
N HIS A 130 -5.40 -16.57 -12.27
CA HIS A 130 -5.78 -17.41 -13.39
C HIS A 130 -6.89 -18.34 -12.94
N SER A 131 -8.00 -18.40 -13.68
CA SER A 131 -9.13 -19.24 -13.29
C SER A 131 -9.88 -19.75 -14.49
N ASP A 132 -10.26 -21.03 -14.41
CA ASP A 132 -11.06 -21.72 -15.40
C ASP A 132 -12.31 -22.29 -14.71
N VAL A 133 -13.48 -21.99 -15.25
CA VAL A 133 -14.75 -22.51 -14.73
C VAL A 133 -14.73 -24.04 -14.71
N GLY A 134 -15.02 -24.61 -13.55
CA GLY A 134 -15.03 -26.04 -13.28
C GLY A 134 -13.66 -26.67 -13.00
N ARG A 135 -12.53 -25.98 -13.29
CA ARG A 135 -11.18 -26.52 -13.07
C ARG A 135 -10.49 -25.95 -11.84
N GLY A 136 -10.80 -24.72 -11.45
CA GLY A 136 -10.29 -24.10 -10.23
C GLY A 136 -9.68 -22.73 -10.46
N THR A 137 -8.93 -22.27 -9.46
CA THR A 137 -8.34 -20.93 -9.42
C THR A 137 -6.90 -21.01 -8.95
N THR A 138 -6.03 -20.20 -9.53
CA THR A 138 -4.63 -20.03 -9.14
C THR A 138 -4.35 -18.55 -8.95
N PHE A 139 -3.88 -18.18 -7.76
CA PHE A 139 -3.29 -16.88 -7.48
C PHE A 139 -1.77 -17.01 -7.47
N GLU A 140 -1.10 -16.13 -8.20
CA GLU A 140 0.36 -16.04 -8.24
C GLU A 140 0.81 -14.72 -7.63
N LEU A 141 1.61 -14.80 -6.57
CA LEU A 141 2.16 -13.64 -5.88
C LEU A 141 3.65 -13.59 -6.15
N THR A 142 4.13 -12.45 -6.62
CA THR A 142 5.56 -12.20 -6.83
C THR A 142 6.02 -11.13 -5.85
N LEU A 143 6.95 -11.48 -4.98
CA LEU A 143 7.48 -10.59 -3.94
C LEU A 143 9.00 -10.45 -4.08
N PRO A 144 9.59 -9.27 -3.91
CA PRO A 144 11.04 -9.15 -3.83
C PRO A 144 11.61 -9.98 -2.68
N LEU A 145 12.67 -10.74 -2.92
CA LEU A 145 13.37 -11.53 -1.91
C LEU A 145 14.11 -10.65 -0.90
N THR A 146 14.49 -9.45 -1.32
CA THR A 146 15.36 -8.56 -0.57
C THR A 146 14.59 -7.68 0.41
N MET A 147 15.27 -7.31 1.50
CA MET A 147 14.92 -6.09 2.22
C MET A 147 15.03 -4.92 1.23
N ALA A 148 13.97 -4.11 1.10
CA ALA A 148 13.94 -3.05 0.12
C ALA A 148 15.10 -2.07 0.35
N ILE A 149 16.08 -2.07 -0.55
CA ILE A 149 17.06 -1.00 -0.67
C ILE A 149 16.32 0.16 -1.31
N VAL A 150 16.14 1.24 -0.57
CA VAL A 150 15.41 2.41 -1.04
C VAL A 150 16.37 3.59 -1.13
N PRO A 151 16.65 4.11 -2.33
CA PRO A 151 17.34 5.38 -2.49
C PRO A 151 16.57 6.45 -1.75
N SER A 152 17.21 7.08 -0.76
CA SER A 152 16.53 7.99 0.16
C SER A 152 17.34 9.26 0.40
N MET A 153 16.63 10.35 0.61
CA MET A 153 17.17 11.60 1.12
C MET A 153 17.17 11.55 2.64
N LEU A 154 18.36 11.62 3.22
CA LEU A 154 18.54 11.71 4.66
C LEU A 154 18.34 13.16 5.11
N ILE A 155 17.49 13.33 6.11
CA ILE A 155 17.20 14.59 6.78
C ILE A 155 17.42 14.44 8.28
N SER A 156 17.68 15.53 8.99
CA SER A 156 17.64 15.56 10.43
C SER A 156 16.42 16.32 10.94
N LEU A 157 15.82 15.85 12.03
CA LEU A 157 14.77 16.53 12.79
C LEU A 157 15.02 16.34 14.28
N SER A 158 15.09 17.43 15.05
CA SER A 158 15.28 17.41 16.51
C SER A 158 16.40 16.46 16.97
N GLY A 159 17.51 16.41 16.23
CA GLY A 159 18.67 15.55 16.50
C GLY A 159 18.57 14.10 16.01
N GLY A 160 17.39 13.64 15.59
CA GLY A 160 17.18 12.34 14.95
C GLY A 160 17.46 12.38 13.44
N VAL A 161 17.68 11.21 12.84
CA VAL A 161 17.86 11.05 11.39
C VAL A 161 16.64 10.35 10.79
N TYR A 162 16.15 10.88 9.68
CA TYR A 162 15.00 10.35 8.95
C TYR A 162 15.38 10.19 7.48
N ALA A 163 14.76 9.23 6.81
CA ALA A 163 14.97 8.93 5.41
C ALA A 163 13.66 9.14 4.64
N VAL A 164 13.69 10.04 3.65
CA VAL A 164 12.58 10.30 2.73
C VAL A 164 12.87 9.56 1.42
N PRO A 165 12.02 8.64 0.96
CA PRO A 165 12.23 7.94 -0.31
C PRO A 165 12.39 8.94 -1.47
N LEU A 166 13.46 8.84 -2.24
CA LEU A 166 13.73 9.78 -3.36
C LEU A 166 12.64 9.71 -4.44
N SER A 167 11.98 8.57 -4.59
CA SER A 167 10.82 8.40 -5.48
C SER A 167 9.65 9.34 -5.15
N SER A 168 9.56 9.81 -3.90
CA SER A 168 8.55 10.76 -3.45
C SER A 168 9.05 12.21 -3.47
N VAL A 169 10.36 12.45 -3.62
CA VAL A 169 10.94 13.79 -3.61
C VAL A 169 10.88 14.41 -5.01
N VAL A 170 10.19 15.54 -5.13
CA VAL A 170 10.06 16.30 -6.38
C VAL A 170 11.16 17.36 -6.48
N ASP A 171 11.42 18.07 -5.39
CA ASP A 171 12.35 19.21 -5.38
C ASP A 171 12.84 19.50 -3.97
N VAL A 172 13.97 20.20 -3.85
CA VAL A 172 14.55 20.63 -2.58
C VAL A 172 15.06 22.05 -2.68
N GLN A 173 14.59 22.91 -1.79
CA GLN A 173 14.93 24.32 -1.81
C GLN A 173 14.99 24.94 -0.42
N ARG A 174 15.53 26.15 -0.35
CA ARG A 174 15.41 26.98 0.84
C ARG A 174 14.08 27.71 0.80
N LEU A 175 13.44 27.82 1.95
CA LEU A 175 12.20 28.55 2.13
C LEU A 175 12.45 29.68 3.13
N TYR A 176 12.24 30.91 2.71
CA TYR A 176 12.38 32.07 3.57
C TYR A 176 11.06 32.36 4.29
N PRO A 177 11.08 32.89 5.53
CA PRO A 177 9.87 33.16 6.30
C PRO A 177 8.85 34.04 5.57
N GLU A 178 9.30 34.95 4.71
CA GLU A 178 8.46 35.87 3.93
C GLU A 178 7.69 35.16 2.79
N GLU A 179 8.16 33.98 2.37
CA GLU A 179 7.51 33.13 1.36
C GLU A 179 6.43 32.24 1.97
N ILE A 180 6.36 32.17 3.30
CA ILE A 180 5.34 31.41 4.03
C ILE A 180 4.10 32.30 4.19
N ARG A 181 3.00 31.84 3.64
CA ARG A 181 1.68 32.47 3.76
C ARG A 181 0.76 31.56 4.55
N THR A 182 -0.21 32.15 5.22
CA THR A 182 -1.27 31.40 5.90
C THR A 182 -2.55 31.48 5.08
N ILE A 183 -3.09 30.33 4.67
CA ILE A 183 -4.35 30.20 3.94
C ILE A 183 -5.24 29.28 4.77
N GLU A 184 -6.41 29.76 5.18
CA GLU A 184 -7.36 29.00 6.03
C GLU A 184 -6.69 28.44 7.32
N GLY A 185 -5.82 29.24 7.94
CA GLY A 185 -5.11 28.85 9.16
C GLY A 185 -3.95 27.85 8.95
N LYS A 186 -3.60 27.51 7.70
CA LYS A 186 -2.51 26.58 7.38
C LYS A 186 -1.39 27.27 6.61
N GLU A 187 -0.16 26.89 6.90
CA GLU A 187 1.01 27.39 6.18
C GLU A 187 1.05 26.82 4.75
N ALA A 188 1.32 27.70 3.79
CA ALA A 188 1.47 27.38 2.38
C ALA A 188 2.50 28.32 1.74
N THR A 189 3.08 27.91 0.62
CA THR A 189 3.92 28.78 -0.22
C THR A 189 3.47 28.69 -1.67
N VAL A 190 3.93 29.60 -2.52
CA VAL A 190 3.68 29.54 -3.96
C VAL A 190 4.94 29.04 -4.64
N LEU A 191 4.85 27.86 -5.25
CA LEU A 191 5.96 27.27 -5.99
C LEU A 191 5.53 27.03 -7.44
N HIS A 192 6.28 27.57 -8.40
CA HIS A 192 5.95 27.51 -9.83
C HIS A 192 4.50 27.95 -10.15
N GLY A 193 4.01 29.00 -9.46
CA GLY A 193 2.65 29.51 -9.64
C GLY A 193 1.54 28.67 -9.01
N GLN A 194 1.87 27.56 -8.33
CA GLN A 194 0.89 26.72 -7.62
C GLN A 194 1.01 26.88 -6.10
N VAL A 195 -0.12 26.82 -5.41
CA VAL A 195 -0.16 26.83 -3.95
C VAL A 195 0.28 25.46 -3.43
N LEU A 196 1.40 25.43 -2.73
CA LEU A 196 1.98 24.25 -2.10
C LEU A 196 1.71 24.30 -0.59
N PRO A 197 0.92 23.36 -0.02
CA PRO A 197 0.74 23.29 1.44
C PRO A 197 2.07 22.91 2.12
N LEU A 198 2.36 23.55 3.24
CA LEU A 198 3.57 23.31 4.02
C LEU A 198 3.25 22.48 5.26
N LEU A 199 4.09 21.47 5.50
CA LEU A 199 4.01 20.58 6.64
C LEU A 199 5.30 20.70 7.45
N ARG A 200 5.15 21.15 8.69
CA ARG A 200 6.21 21.14 9.68
C ARG A 200 6.37 19.73 10.22
N LEU A 201 7.43 19.04 9.79
CA LEU A 201 7.55 17.60 10.00
C LEU A 201 7.69 17.21 11.48
N HIS A 202 8.21 18.11 12.33
CA HIS A 202 8.21 17.94 13.78
C HIS A 202 6.81 17.85 14.38
N HIS A 203 5.84 18.66 13.90
CA HIS A 203 4.46 18.57 14.35
C HIS A 203 3.79 17.28 13.89
N VAL A 204 4.05 16.86 12.65
CA VAL A 204 3.49 15.62 12.08
C VAL A 204 3.98 14.39 12.86
N LEU A 205 5.24 14.40 13.29
CA LEU A 205 5.87 13.31 14.02
C LEU A 205 5.81 13.48 15.56
N CYS A 206 5.05 14.47 16.06
CA CYS A 206 4.92 14.77 17.49
C CYS A 206 6.28 14.91 18.23
N LEU A 207 7.27 15.49 17.55
CA LEU A 207 8.61 15.70 18.11
C LEU A 207 8.65 16.99 18.93
N ASP A 208 9.49 17.00 19.97
CA ASP A 208 9.72 18.20 20.75
C ASP A 208 10.40 19.28 19.90
N ASP A 209 9.84 20.49 19.98
CA ASP A 209 10.31 21.70 19.29
C ASP A 209 11.14 22.61 20.22
N ARG A 210 11.12 22.32 21.52
CA ARG A 210 11.70 23.19 22.57
C ARG A 210 13.18 23.44 22.29
N GLY A 211 13.50 24.70 22.01
CA GLY A 211 14.87 25.16 21.77
C GLY A 211 15.23 25.39 20.29
N ARG A 212 14.27 25.29 19.36
CA ARG A 212 14.52 25.64 17.95
C ARG A 212 14.78 27.15 17.82
N ALA A 213 16.03 27.52 17.65
CA ALA A 213 16.41 28.90 17.36
C ALA A 213 15.74 29.37 16.06
N ARG A 214 15.23 30.60 16.05
CA ARG A 214 14.60 31.22 14.88
C ARG A 214 15.62 31.27 13.74
N ARG A 215 15.43 30.44 12.71
CA ARG A 215 16.36 30.33 11.57
C ARG A 215 16.10 31.43 10.55
N ARG A 216 17.14 31.87 9.84
CA ARG A 216 17.03 32.85 8.74
C ARG A 216 16.29 32.28 7.51
N SER A 217 16.32 30.97 7.35
CA SER A 217 15.59 30.23 6.33
C SER A 217 15.34 28.80 6.81
N GLU A 218 14.26 28.21 6.35
CA GLU A 218 13.93 26.81 6.52
C GLU A 218 14.43 26.00 5.33
N GLN A 219 14.57 24.69 5.51
CA GLN A 219 14.83 23.76 4.41
C GLN A 219 13.54 23.03 4.05
N LEU A 220 13.23 23.02 2.75
CA LEU A 220 11.98 22.54 2.21
C LEU A 220 12.25 21.35 1.28
N VAL A 221 11.65 20.21 1.59
CA VAL A 221 11.62 19.02 0.72
C VAL A 221 10.22 18.92 0.13
N VAL A 222 10.08 19.15 -1.16
CA VAL A 222 8.81 19.02 -1.86
C VAL A 222 8.59 17.54 -2.16
N VAL A 223 7.48 17.00 -1.65
CA VAL A 223 7.15 15.59 -1.81
C VAL A 223 5.80 15.40 -2.50
N ARG A 224 5.66 14.28 -3.22
CA ARG A 224 4.45 13.89 -3.94
C ARG A 224 4.10 12.43 -3.67
N ALA A 225 2.81 12.18 -3.49
CA ALA A 225 2.23 10.84 -3.51
C ALA A 225 0.95 10.86 -4.36
N GLY A 226 0.98 10.21 -5.53
CA GLY A 226 -0.10 10.29 -6.50
C GLY A 226 -0.42 11.73 -6.91
N ARG A 227 -1.66 12.18 -6.67
CA ARG A 227 -2.11 13.56 -6.95
C ARG A 227 -1.84 14.54 -5.80
N MET A 228 -1.42 14.04 -4.64
CA MET A 228 -1.16 14.87 -3.46
C MET A 228 0.28 15.35 -3.48
N GLN A 229 0.48 16.63 -3.16
CA GLN A 229 1.80 17.24 -3.07
C GLN A 229 1.85 18.20 -1.88
N ALA A 230 2.97 18.19 -1.15
CA ALA A 230 3.22 19.13 -0.05
C ALA A 230 4.71 19.42 0.10
N GLY A 231 5.03 20.51 0.80
CA GLY A 231 6.39 20.82 1.20
C GLY A 231 6.65 20.42 2.65
N LEU A 232 7.65 19.57 2.89
CA LEU A 232 8.09 19.19 4.23
C LEU A 232 9.17 20.17 4.71
N ILE A 233 8.90 20.89 5.80
CA ILE A 233 9.89 21.73 6.47
C ILE A 233 10.71 20.86 7.42
N VAL A 234 12.03 20.86 7.21
CA VAL A 234 13.01 20.02 7.94
C VAL A 234 14.12 20.87 8.56
N ASP A 235 14.89 20.31 9.50
CA ASP A 235 15.99 21.05 10.12
C ASP A 235 17.22 21.10 9.21
N HIS A 236 17.69 19.93 8.77
CA HIS A 236 18.87 19.84 7.90
C HIS A 236 18.71 18.70 6.89
N LEU A 237 19.19 18.94 5.67
CA LEU A 237 19.45 17.96 4.63
C LEU A 237 20.85 17.39 4.89
N ILE A 238 20.93 16.08 5.06
CA ILE A 238 22.20 15.37 5.27
C ILE A 238 22.78 14.96 3.91
N GLY A 239 21.94 14.46 3.01
CA GLY A 239 22.35 14.01 1.67
C GLY A 239 21.57 12.78 1.21
N ASN A 240 21.99 12.19 0.09
CA ASN A 240 21.33 11.02 -0.48
C ASN A 240 22.11 9.75 -0.12
N GLN A 241 21.39 8.68 0.23
CA GLN A 241 21.97 7.38 0.52
C GLN A 241 20.98 6.26 0.23
N GLU A 242 21.48 5.12 -0.22
CA GLU A 242 20.70 3.87 -0.24
C GLU A 242 20.57 3.32 1.17
N VAL A 243 19.33 3.14 1.63
CA VAL A 243 19.04 2.60 2.96
C VAL A 243 18.28 1.29 2.86
N VAL A 244 18.56 0.36 3.77
CA VAL A 244 17.90 -0.93 3.82
C VAL A 244 16.76 -0.86 4.83
N ILE A 245 15.53 -0.97 4.35
CA ILE A 245 14.36 -0.86 5.25
C ILE A 245 14.20 -2.15 6.06
N LYS A 246 14.21 -2.01 7.38
CA LYS A 246 13.86 -3.04 8.35
C LYS A 246 12.50 -2.71 8.96
N PRO A 247 11.60 -3.70 9.13
CA PRO A 247 10.38 -3.49 9.88
C PRO A 247 10.75 -3.08 11.31
N LEU A 248 10.09 -2.04 11.81
CA LEU A 248 10.14 -1.67 13.22
C LEU A 248 9.34 -2.77 13.94
N GLY A 249 9.97 -3.50 14.87
CA GLY A 249 9.37 -4.67 15.51
C GLY A 249 8.00 -4.39 16.17
N PRO A 250 7.33 -5.41 16.73
CA PRO A 250 5.92 -5.33 17.12
C PRO A 250 5.56 -4.20 18.10
N LEU A 251 6.51 -3.70 18.89
CA LEU A 251 6.31 -2.57 19.82
C LEU A 251 6.22 -1.19 19.13
N VAL A 252 6.68 -1.09 17.88
CA VAL A 252 6.78 0.16 17.10
C VAL A 252 6.11 0.02 15.72
N SER A 253 5.63 -1.18 15.40
CA SER A 253 4.81 -1.45 14.22
C SER A 253 3.49 -0.66 14.32
N GLY A 254 3.19 0.13 13.29
CA GLY A 254 1.93 0.90 13.21
C GLY A 254 2.01 2.36 13.62
N VAL A 255 3.19 2.93 13.89
CA VAL A 255 3.34 4.38 14.05
C VAL A 255 3.00 5.08 12.72
N PRO A 256 1.92 5.89 12.66
CA PRO A 256 1.50 6.51 11.42
C PRO A 256 2.59 7.44 10.86
N GLY A 257 2.87 7.33 9.56
CA GLY A 257 3.91 8.12 8.88
C GLY A 257 5.31 7.50 8.85
N LEU A 258 5.51 6.30 9.41
CA LEU A 258 6.77 5.55 9.32
C LEU A 258 6.59 4.24 8.54
N ALA A 259 7.45 4.02 7.55
CA ALA A 259 7.52 2.78 6.79
C ALA A 259 8.43 1.72 7.45
N GLY A 260 9.41 2.16 8.23
CA GLY A 260 10.38 1.27 8.85
C GLY A 260 11.56 2.01 9.48
N GLY A 261 12.63 1.27 9.79
CA GLY A 261 13.91 1.81 10.25
C GLY A 261 15.07 1.24 9.44
N SER A 262 16.18 1.97 9.39
CA SER A 262 17.43 1.52 8.76
C SER A 262 18.60 1.80 9.69
N ILE A 263 19.64 1.00 9.60
CA ILE A 263 20.94 1.26 10.24
C ILE A 263 21.86 1.84 9.17
N LEU A 264 22.32 3.06 9.36
CA LEU A 264 23.25 3.74 8.45
C LEU A 264 24.66 3.18 8.62
N GLY A 265 25.55 3.43 7.65
CA GLY A 265 26.94 2.97 7.68
C GLY A 265 27.76 3.47 8.88
N ASN A 266 27.33 4.57 9.52
CA ASN A 266 27.92 5.10 10.74
C ASN A 266 27.28 4.52 12.03
N GLY A 267 26.44 3.50 11.92
CA GLY A 267 25.75 2.86 13.04
C GLY A 267 24.54 3.62 13.58
N ARG A 268 24.24 4.83 13.09
CA ARG A 268 23.05 5.58 13.51
C ARG A 268 21.79 4.96 12.90
N ILE A 269 20.68 5.06 13.64
CA ILE A 269 19.37 4.63 13.16
C ILE A 269 18.73 5.78 12.39
N ALA A 270 18.20 5.48 11.21
CA ALA A 270 17.36 6.37 10.42
C ALA A 270 15.94 5.80 10.34
N LEU A 271 14.93 6.60 10.67
CA LEU A 271 13.53 6.21 10.48
C LEU A 271 13.09 6.55 9.07
N VAL A 272 12.50 5.59 8.36
CA VAL A 272 12.07 5.75 6.97
C VAL A 272 10.63 6.24 6.96
N LEU A 273 10.38 7.35 6.28
CA LEU A 273 9.06 7.98 6.24
C LEU A 273 8.15 7.30 5.22
N ASP A 274 6.90 7.08 5.61
CA ASP A 274 5.80 6.74 4.70
C ASP A 274 5.14 8.04 4.23
N VAL A 275 5.65 8.59 3.12
CA VAL A 275 5.18 9.87 2.57
C VAL A 275 3.68 9.86 2.23
N PRO A 276 3.14 8.86 1.51
CA PRO A 276 1.70 8.76 1.26
C PRO A 276 0.88 8.84 2.56
N GLU A 277 1.27 8.07 3.58
CA GLU A 277 0.57 8.05 4.87
C GLU A 277 0.65 9.41 5.56
N MET A 278 1.83 10.03 5.61
CA MET A 278 2.00 11.35 6.21
C MET A 278 1.13 12.42 5.54
N LEU A 279 1.11 12.44 4.21
CA LEU A 279 0.27 13.39 3.46
C LEU A 279 -1.21 13.16 3.75
N ARG A 280 -1.64 11.89 3.89
CA ARG A 280 -3.02 11.55 4.23
C ARG A 280 -3.40 12.01 5.64
N ILE A 281 -2.52 11.82 6.63
CA ILE A 281 -2.73 12.30 8.02
C ILE A 281 -2.88 13.82 8.04
N ALA A 282 -1.95 14.52 7.39
CA ALA A 282 -1.96 15.97 7.32
C ALA A 282 -3.22 16.53 6.64
N MET A 283 -3.73 15.84 5.61
CA MET A 283 -4.96 16.22 4.93
C MET A 283 -6.21 15.89 5.73
N ARG A 284 -6.27 14.79 6.49
CA ARG A 284 -7.42 14.50 7.38
C ARG A 284 -7.59 15.53 8.50
N GLN A 285 -6.49 16.12 8.98
CA GLN A 285 -6.54 17.27 9.87
C GLN A 285 -7.08 18.56 9.17
N ARG A 286 -7.41 18.57 7.87
CA ARG A 286 -8.17 19.66 7.22
C ARG A 286 -9.67 19.58 7.49
N ASP A 287 -10.23 18.38 7.60
CA ASP A 287 -11.69 18.19 7.55
C ASP A 287 -12.38 18.21 8.92
N HIS A 288 -11.63 18.32 10.03
CA HIS A 288 -12.17 18.33 11.40
C HIS A 288 -12.20 19.71 12.08
N ILE A 289 -11.91 20.78 11.34
CA ILE A 289 -11.97 22.17 11.84
C ILE A 289 -12.98 23.02 11.03
N ALA A 290 -13.73 22.40 10.11
CA ALA A 290 -14.81 23.05 9.38
C ALA A 290 -16.15 22.95 10.13
#